data_AF-W0QDI9-F1
#
_entry.id   AF-W0QDI9-F1
#
_cell.length_a   1.000
_cell.length_b   1.000
_cell.length_c   1.000
_cell.angle_alpha   90.00
_cell.angle_beta   90.00
_cell.angle_gamma   90.00
#
_symmetry.space_group_name_H-M   'P 1'
#
loop_
_entity.id
_entity.type
_entity.pdbx_description
1 polymer ?
#
loop_
_entity_poly.entity_id
_entity_poly.type
_entity_poly.pdbx_seq_one_letter_code
_entity_poly.pdbx_strand_id
1 'polypeptide(L)'
;MQIIHPLVCVSLVHEITKPENWEKLHSRFREFQENSKIKCLSIPIQSENKQSDKAQQISNWWEQVEHQSILLSLEYDYIFDTDVADCYGSVYTHAIAWSVEGRENAKENRNGGLGNYIDKSIQNAQYGQTNGIPQGSVLMDFIAEIVLGYIDKILSEKLDGQQISKYKILRYRDDYKIFVHNPNEGEKILQLLAEIMMPFGFKLNSSKTKGSQDVISQSIKKAKLAWLAIPQNNRVSLQKQILLIRQHSINFPNSGSLNTVLNKFDNKLEKMNKIQSIEQLTSIVTDIAYHNPKVIPVCCAIISKLLDKLDNNKSIAKLVHKKLSRMPNSGFTQIWLQRMLKANLDDYDFSEKMCNLQEISLWNNDWVKESNMLNILNNTLIFHKDKFDELNDVIQNEEIDIFDY
;
A
#
# COMPACT_ATOMS: atom_id res chain seq x y z
N MET A 1 -9.66 8.10 -5.74
CA MET A 1 -8.24 8.32 -5.41
C MET A 1 -8.08 9.78 -5.05
N GLN A 2 -7.47 10.10 -3.91
CA GLN A 2 -7.10 11.47 -3.57
C GLN A 2 -5.63 11.65 -3.98
N ILE A 3 -5.33 12.65 -4.80
CA ILE A 3 -3.96 12.99 -5.16
C ILE A 3 -3.60 14.27 -4.40
N ILE A 4 -2.61 14.17 -3.53
CA ILE A 4 -2.17 15.30 -2.71
C ILE A 4 -1.62 16.39 -3.63
N HIS A 5 -1.94 17.64 -3.35
CA HIS A 5 -1.42 18.77 -4.10
C HIS A 5 0.12 18.84 -3.96
N PRO A 6 0.91 18.88 -5.05
CA PRO A 6 2.37 18.83 -5.00
C PRO A 6 2.99 19.89 -4.10
N LEU A 7 2.48 21.12 -4.15
CA LEU A 7 2.95 22.21 -3.30
C LEU A 7 2.81 21.94 -1.79
N VAL A 8 1.75 21.26 -1.36
CA VAL A 8 1.58 20.85 0.04
C VAL A 8 2.66 19.84 0.43
N CYS A 9 2.90 18.83 -0.42
CA CYS A 9 3.95 17.84 -0.19
C CYS A 9 5.33 18.50 -0.06
N VAL A 10 5.69 19.38 -1.00
CA VAL A 10 6.98 20.09 -0.99
C VAL A 10 7.12 20.95 0.26
N SER A 11 6.07 21.69 0.63
CA SER A 11 6.07 22.54 1.83
C SER A 11 6.28 21.72 3.11
N LEU A 12 5.56 20.60 3.25
CA LEU A 12 5.70 19.70 4.39
C LEU A 12 7.12 19.09 4.46
N VAL A 13 7.63 18.57 3.34
CA VAL A 13 8.98 17.99 3.29
C VAL A 13 10.01 19.05 3.64
N HIS A 14 9.91 20.25 3.09
CA HIS A 14 10.85 21.34 3.37
C HIS A 14 10.88 21.70 4.86
N GLU A 15 9.71 21.81 5.50
CA GLU A 15 9.65 22.14 6.93
C GLU A 15 10.18 20.99 7.81
N ILE A 16 9.77 19.75 7.52
CA ILE A 16 10.19 18.55 8.27
C ILE A 16 11.71 18.35 8.20
N THR A 17 12.32 18.63 7.05
CA THR A 17 13.74 18.37 6.79
C THR A 17 14.67 19.50 7.24
N LYS A 18 14.15 20.59 7.82
CA LYS A 18 15.00 21.59 8.48
C LYS A 18 15.81 20.92 9.60
N PRO A 19 17.11 21.25 9.78
CA PRO A 19 17.98 20.53 10.71
C PRO A 19 17.41 20.36 12.12
N GLU A 20 16.89 21.43 12.73
CA GLU A 20 16.31 21.40 14.08
C GLU A 20 15.06 20.52 14.17
N ASN A 21 14.18 20.59 13.16
CA ASN A 21 12.96 19.81 13.08
C ASN A 21 13.26 18.32 12.87
N TRP A 22 14.25 18.03 12.03
CA TRP A 22 14.68 16.67 11.74
C TRP A 22 15.31 16.02 12.97
N GLU A 23 16.23 16.70 13.66
CA GLU A 23 16.83 16.22 14.91
C GLU A 23 15.78 15.98 16.00
N LYS A 24 14.77 16.85 16.09
CA LYS A 24 13.64 16.65 17.00
C LYS A 24 12.90 15.35 16.69
N LEU A 25 12.54 15.11 15.43
CA LEU A 25 11.86 13.86 15.04
C LEU A 25 12.74 12.63 15.31
N HIS A 26 14.05 12.70 15.05
CA HIS A 26 14.99 11.62 15.44
C HIS A 26 14.97 11.34 16.94
N SER A 27 14.95 12.37 17.78
CA SER A 27 14.79 12.20 19.23
C SER A 27 13.47 11.50 19.57
N ARG A 28 12.35 11.93 18.96
CA ARG A 28 11.04 11.31 19.19
C ARG A 28 11.01 9.83 18.80
N PHE A 29 11.54 9.48 17.63
CA PHE A 29 11.58 8.08 17.20
C PHE A 29 12.48 7.21 18.07
N ARG A 30 13.57 7.75 18.64
CA ARG A 30 14.36 7.04 19.66
C ARG A 30 13.52 6.75 20.91
N GLU A 31 12.78 7.73 21.42
CA GLU A 31 11.87 7.52 22.56
C GLU A 31 10.79 6.48 22.25
N PHE A 32 10.21 6.50 21.04
CA PHE A 32 9.18 5.53 20.64
C PHE A 32 9.69 4.08 20.64
N GLN A 33 11.00 3.89 20.47
CA GLN A 33 11.64 2.60 20.30
C GLN A 33 12.44 2.16 21.54
N GLU A 34 12.37 2.89 22.65
CA GLU A 34 13.08 2.54 23.90
C GLU A 34 12.70 1.13 24.39
N ASN A 35 11.42 0.77 24.25
CA ASN A 35 10.96 -0.56 24.59
C ASN A 35 11.27 -1.57 23.49
N SER A 36 12.39 -2.27 23.65
CA SER A 36 12.83 -3.33 22.72
C SER A 36 11.82 -4.49 22.52
N LYS A 37 10.80 -4.63 23.37
CA LYS A 37 9.72 -5.62 23.20
C LYS A 37 8.71 -5.22 22.12
N ILE A 38 8.60 -3.94 21.78
CA ILE A 38 7.77 -3.45 20.68
C ILE A 38 8.67 -3.05 19.52
N LYS A 39 8.59 -3.79 18.42
CA LYS A 39 9.38 -3.50 17.20
C LYS A 39 8.47 -2.91 16.13
N CYS A 40 8.73 -1.65 15.76
CA CYS A 40 8.18 -1.06 14.54
C CYS A 40 9.03 -1.49 13.34
N LEU A 41 8.38 -2.10 12.34
CA LEU A 41 9.02 -2.69 11.16
C LEU A 41 8.62 -2.00 9.85
N SER A 42 7.93 -0.86 9.95
CA SER A 42 7.32 -0.13 8.82
C SER A 42 7.90 1.26 8.59
N ILE A 43 8.99 1.61 9.27
CA ILE A 43 9.75 2.82 8.93
C ILE A 43 10.15 2.73 7.44
N PRO A 44 9.85 3.74 6.61
CA PRO A 44 10.21 3.71 5.19
C PRO A 44 11.70 3.46 4.99
N ILE A 45 12.04 2.50 4.15
CA ILE A 45 13.43 2.12 3.82
C ILE A 45 13.78 2.63 2.43
N GLN A 46 14.97 3.21 2.31
CA GLN A 46 15.59 3.48 1.02
C GLN A 46 16.37 2.26 0.56
N SER A 47 16.18 1.85 -0.69
CA SER A 47 16.95 0.78 -1.31
C SER A 47 18.39 1.24 -1.57
N GLU A 48 19.36 0.43 -1.16
CA GLU A 48 20.79 0.65 -1.44
C GLU A 48 21.27 -0.07 -2.71
N ASN A 49 20.39 -0.85 -3.36
CA ASN A 49 20.71 -1.64 -4.54
C ASN A 49 19.85 -1.20 -5.75
N LYS A 50 19.90 -1.94 -6.85
CA LYS A 50 19.10 -1.63 -8.07
C LYS A 50 17.58 -1.82 -7.87
N GLN A 51 17.16 -2.39 -6.74
CA GLN A 51 15.74 -2.60 -6.44
C GLN A 51 15.06 -1.29 -6.06
N SER A 52 13.75 -1.22 -6.30
CA SER A 52 12.93 -0.09 -5.86
C SER A 52 12.74 -0.11 -4.35
N ASP A 53 12.58 1.07 -3.74
CA ASP A 53 12.27 1.21 -2.31
C ASP A 53 11.04 0.38 -1.90
N LYS A 54 10.04 0.30 -2.80
CA LYS A 54 8.84 -0.51 -2.60
C LYS A 54 9.15 -2.01 -2.54
N ALA A 55 10.04 -2.50 -3.40
CA ALA A 55 10.50 -3.89 -3.37
C ALA A 55 11.21 -4.18 -2.05
N GLN A 56 12.14 -3.30 -1.66
CA GLN A 56 12.90 -3.42 -0.43
C GLN A 56 11.99 -3.41 0.81
N GLN A 57 10.99 -2.53 0.83
CA GLN A 57 9.99 -2.46 1.90
C GLN A 57 9.18 -3.77 2.01
N ILE A 58 8.77 -4.37 0.88
CA ILE A 58 8.04 -5.65 0.87
C ILE A 58 8.93 -6.80 1.35
N SER A 59 10.18 -6.83 0.90
CA SER A 59 11.16 -7.83 1.35
C SER A 59 11.40 -7.72 2.85
N ASN A 60 11.58 -6.51 3.36
CA ASN A 60 11.73 -6.24 4.79
C ASN A 60 10.49 -6.66 5.58
N TRP A 61 9.28 -6.42 5.08
CA TRP A 61 8.06 -6.96 5.70
C TRP A 61 8.10 -8.48 5.80
N TRP A 62 8.45 -9.17 4.72
CA TRP A 62 8.47 -10.63 4.71
C TRP A 62 9.50 -11.19 5.69
N GLU A 63 10.71 -10.64 5.69
CA GLU A 63 11.79 -11.08 6.58
C GLU A 63 11.51 -10.70 8.04
N GLN A 64 11.16 -9.45 8.32
CA GLN A 64 11.06 -8.94 9.68
C GLN A 64 9.73 -9.25 10.35
N VAL A 65 8.64 -9.43 9.59
CA VAL A 65 7.33 -9.76 10.14
C VAL A 65 7.10 -11.25 10.06
N GLU A 66 7.05 -11.84 8.85
CA GLU A 66 6.64 -13.25 8.71
C GLU A 66 7.66 -14.21 9.33
N HIS A 67 8.95 -14.12 8.98
CA HIS A 67 9.97 -15.04 9.52
C HIS A 67 10.21 -14.84 11.01
N GLN A 68 10.28 -13.59 11.49
CA GLN A 68 10.44 -13.34 12.92
C GLN A 68 9.23 -13.84 13.72
N SER A 69 8.01 -13.70 13.19
CA SER A 69 6.81 -14.24 13.85
C SER A 69 6.87 -15.76 13.98
N ILE A 70 7.39 -16.46 12.96
CA ILE A 70 7.63 -17.91 13.03
C ILE A 70 8.72 -18.22 14.07
N LEU A 71 9.82 -17.46 14.11
CA LEU A 71 10.88 -17.67 15.10
C LEU A 71 10.36 -17.47 16.54
N LEU A 72 9.52 -16.48 16.76
CA LEU A 72 8.90 -16.19 18.06
C LEU A 72 7.99 -17.32 18.55
N SER A 73 7.53 -18.24 17.67
CA SER A 73 6.78 -19.42 18.10
C SER A 73 7.61 -20.40 18.94
N LEU A 74 8.95 -20.25 18.97
CA LEU A 74 9.80 -21.04 19.87
C LEU A 74 9.72 -20.54 21.32
N GLU A 75 9.42 -19.26 21.50
CA GLU A 75 9.39 -18.60 22.80
C GLU A 75 7.96 -18.45 23.32
N TYR A 76 7.01 -18.05 22.46
CA TYR A 76 5.64 -17.71 22.86
C TYR A 76 4.61 -18.73 22.40
N ASP A 77 3.62 -18.98 23.27
CA ASP A 77 2.59 -20.00 23.07
C ASP A 77 1.36 -19.45 22.32
N TYR A 78 1.15 -18.13 22.32
CA TYR A 78 0.00 -17.48 21.74
C TYR A 78 0.38 -16.26 20.92
N ILE A 79 -0.40 -16.01 19.86
CA ILE A 79 -0.33 -14.80 19.03
C ILE A 79 -1.72 -14.16 18.94
N PHE A 80 -1.75 -12.84 19.04
CA PHE A 80 -2.93 -12.02 18.76
C PHE A 80 -2.62 -11.07 17.61
N ASP A 81 -3.41 -11.16 16.55
CA ASP A 81 -3.34 -10.24 15.43
C ASP A 81 -4.45 -9.20 15.56
N THR A 82 -4.14 -7.92 15.31
CA THR A 82 -5.13 -6.85 15.18
C THR A 82 -4.62 -5.76 14.24
N ASP A 83 -5.51 -4.97 13.68
CA ASP A 83 -5.18 -3.78 12.87
C ASP A 83 -6.09 -2.61 13.21
N VAL A 84 -5.73 -1.43 12.75
CA VAL A 84 -6.55 -0.23 12.90
C VAL A 84 -7.54 -0.13 11.74
N ALA A 85 -8.83 -0.07 12.05
CA ALA A 85 -9.87 0.12 11.04
C ALA A 85 -9.76 1.53 10.42
N ASP A 86 -9.67 1.59 9.08
CA ASP A 86 -9.52 2.83 8.31
C ASP A 86 -8.43 3.75 8.89
N CYS A 87 -7.22 3.20 9.10
CA CYS A 87 -6.15 3.89 9.82
C CYS A 87 -5.94 5.33 9.33
N TYR A 88 -5.66 5.52 8.04
CA TYR A 88 -5.39 6.85 7.49
C TYR A 88 -6.61 7.77 7.56
N GLY A 89 -7.82 7.26 7.28
CA GLY A 89 -9.05 8.06 7.35
C GLY A 89 -9.48 8.42 8.78
N SER A 90 -8.99 7.67 9.78
CA SER A 90 -9.36 7.83 11.19
C SER A 90 -8.38 8.67 12.01
N VAL A 91 -7.24 9.08 11.44
CA VAL A 91 -6.25 9.90 12.17
C VAL A 91 -6.90 11.22 12.62
N TYR A 92 -6.96 11.46 13.93
CA TYR A 92 -7.26 12.80 14.43
C TYR A 92 -6.05 13.70 14.21
N THR A 93 -6.16 14.69 13.32
CA THR A 93 -5.03 15.49 12.82
C THR A 93 -4.21 16.18 13.93
N HIS A 94 -4.86 16.68 14.98
CA HIS A 94 -4.19 17.24 16.17
C HIS A 94 -3.32 16.23 16.93
N ALA A 95 -3.55 14.93 16.76
CA ALA A 95 -2.70 13.90 17.35
C ALA A 95 -1.29 13.87 16.75
N ILE A 96 -1.09 14.44 15.55
CA ILE A 96 0.24 14.68 14.99
C ILE A 96 1.02 15.62 15.91
N ALA A 97 0.41 16.73 16.32
CA ALA A 97 1.02 17.65 17.27
C ALA A 97 1.31 17.00 18.62
N TRP A 98 0.40 16.17 19.15
CA TRP A 98 0.65 15.44 20.40
C TRP A 98 1.85 14.49 20.29
N SER A 99 2.03 13.89 19.13
CA SER A 99 3.08 12.89 18.89
C SER A 99 4.46 13.54 18.72
N VAL A 100 4.51 14.72 18.08
CA VAL A 100 5.75 15.49 17.88
C VAL A 100 6.15 16.31 19.11
N GLU A 101 5.19 16.95 19.78
CA GLU A 101 5.44 17.93 20.85
C GLU A 101 5.26 17.35 22.26
N GLY A 102 4.57 16.21 22.38
CA GLY A 102 4.00 15.74 23.63
C GLY A 102 2.60 16.32 23.86
N ARG A 103 1.69 15.53 24.43
CA ARG A 103 0.26 15.90 24.53
C ARG A 103 0.01 17.16 25.37
N GLU A 104 0.77 17.37 26.44
CA GLU A 104 0.62 18.53 27.33
C GLU A 104 1.13 19.81 26.65
N ASN A 105 2.39 19.80 26.19
CA ASN A 105 3.00 20.90 25.45
C ASN A 105 2.18 21.32 24.22
N ALA A 106 1.64 20.36 23.47
CA ALA A 106 0.80 20.65 22.30
C ALA A 106 -0.51 21.38 22.66
N LYS A 107 -1.07 21.12 23.85
CA LYS A 107 -2.31 21.78 24.31
C LYS A 107 -2.07 23.20 24.78
N GLU A 108 -0.91 23.47 25.37
CA GLU A 108 -0.48 24.78 25.85
C GLU A 108 -0.01 25.68 24.70
N ASN A 109 0.79 25.15 23.77
CA ASN A 109 1.36 25.88 22.65
C ASN A 109 0.67 25.56 21.33
N ARG A 110 -0.59 25.99 21.17
CA ARG A 110 -1.43 25.63 20.00
C ARG A 110 -1.01 26.24 18.66
N ASN A 111 -0.18 27.29 18.67
CA ASN A 111 0.17 28.07 17.48
C ASN A 111 1.64 27.93 17.04
N GLY A 112 2.44 27.11 17.74
CA GLY A 112 3.87 26.97 17.48
C GLY A 112 4.31 25.51 17.42
N GLY A 113 5.48 25.27 16.83
CA GLY A 113 6.10 23.95 16.75
C GLY A 113 5.79 23.17 15.46
N LEU A 114 6.69 22.24 15.16
CA LEU A 114 6.64 21.40 13.97
C LEU A 114 5.34 20.59 13.90
N GLY A 115 4.90 20.03 15.03
CA GLY A 115 3.70 19.20 15.08
C GLY A 115 2.43 19.95 14.63
N ASN A 116 2.24 21.18 15.12
CA ASN A 116 1.11 22.02 14.74
C ASN A 116 1.21 22.53 13.30
N TYR A 117 2.43 22.76 12.79
CA TYR A 117 2.63 23.09 11.38
C TYR A 117 2.18 21.96 10.45
N ILE A 118 2.58 20.71 10.75
CA ILE A 118 2.20 19.53 9.96
C ILE A 118 0.68 19.34 10.01
N ASP A 119 0.10 19.36 11.21
CA ASP A 119 -1.34 19.28 11.45
C ASP A 119 -2.10 20.32 10.60
N LYS A 120 -1.73 21.60 10.72
CA LYS A 120 -2.41 22.69 9.98
C LYS A 120 -2.28 22.55 8.47
N SER A 121 -1.12 22.10 7.99
CA SER A 121 -0.86 21.89 6.56
C SER A 121 -1.74 20.77 6.00
N ILE A 122 -1.91 19.67 6.74
CA ILE A 122 -2.81 18.57 6.34
C ILE A 122 -4.28 19.00 6.39
N GLN A 123 -4.70 19.73 7.43
CA GLN A 123 -6.05 20.28 7.48
C GLN A 123 -6.32 21.17 6.26
N ASN A 124 -5.39 22.08 5.93
CA ASN A 124 -5.53 22.97 4.77
C ASN A 124 -5.60 22.18 3.45
N ALA A 125 -4.87 21.07 3.33
CA ALA A 125 -4.92 20.19 2.16
C ALA A 125 -6.25 19.42 2.03
N GLN A 126 -7.04 19.37 3.09
CA GLN A 126 -8.32 18.66 3.17
C GLN A 126 -9.48 19.61 3.50
N TYR A 127 -9.45 20.85 3.01
CA TYR A 127 -10.53 21.83 3.19
C TYR A 127 -10.88 22.12 4.67
N GLY A 128 -9.89 22.07 5.55
CA GLY A 128 -10.04 22.30 6.98
C GLY A 128 -10.57 21.10 7.78
N GLN A 129 -10.65 19.90 7.17
CA GLN A 129 -11.03 18.69 7.90
C GLN A 129 -9.98 18.32 8.95
N THR A 130 -10.46 17.92 10.13
CA THR A 130 -9.61 17.55 11.28
C THR A 130 -9.50 16.04 11.49
N ASN A 131 -10.15 15.24 10.65
CA ASN A 131 -10.10 13.78 10.68
C ASN A 131 -9.59 13.26 9.33
N GLY A 132 -8.68 12.30 9.43
CA GLY A 132 -8.02 11.67 8.31
C GLY A 132 -6.75 12.40 7.88
N ILE A 133 -5.84 11.65 7.29
CA ILE A 133 -4.73 12.16 6.48
C ILE A 133 -4.85 11.61 5.05
N PRO A 134 -4.36 12.33 4.03
CA PRO A 134 -4.35 11.82 2.66
C PRO A 134 -3.60 10.50 2.53
N GLN A 135 -3.97 9.69 1.54
CA GLN A 135 -3.37 8.37 1.30
C GLN A 135 -2.52 8.35 0.03
N GLY A 136 -1.58 7.40 -0.05
CA GLY A 136 -0.84 7.11 -1.27
C GLY A 136 0.48 7.88 -1.44
N SER A 137 1.05 8.42 -0.36
CA SER A 137 2.40 8.99 -0.39
C SER A 137 3.23 8.52 0.80
N VAL A 138 4.54 8.33 0.56
CA VAL A 138 5.51 7.94 1.60
C VAL A 138 5.58 8.98 2.72
N LEU A 139 5.30 10.25 2.41
CA LEU A 139 5.21 11.32 3.39
C LEU A 139 4.05 11.09 4.37
N MET A 140 2.87 10.69 3.87
CA MET A 140 1.72 10.42 4.74
C MET A 140 1.91 9.14 5.54
N ASP A 141 2.55 8.13 4.94
CA ASP A 141 3.02 6.94 5.64
C ASP A 141 3.94 7.31 6.82
N PHE A 142 4.92 8.21 6.60
CA PHE A 142 5.81 8.69 7.66
C PHE A 142 5.07 9.46 8.75
N ILE A 143 4.10 10.32 8.38
CA ILE A 143 3.26 11.04 9.35
C ILE A 143 2.40 10.07 10.18
N ALA A 144 1.83 9.03 9.56
CA ALA A 144 1.13 7.99 10.30
C ALA A 144 2.04 7.27 11.29
N GLU A 145 3.30 6.98 10.91
CA GLU A 145 4.28 6.37 11.82
C GLU A 145 4.66 7.25 13.01
N ILE A 146 4.69 8.58 12.86
CA ILE A 146 4.90 9.49 13.99
C ILE A 146 3.79 9.27 15.04
N VAL A 147 2.54 9.16 14.60
CA VAL A 147 1.38 8.98 15.50
C VAL A 147 1.37 7.58 16.12
N LEU A 148 1.57 6.54 15.31
CA LEU A 148 1.58 5.15 15.79
C LEU A 148 2.78 4.86 16.71
N GLY A 149 3.95 5.45 16.43
CA GLY A 149 5.11 5.34 17.31
C GLY A 149 4.88 5.98 18.68
N TYR A 150 4.16 7.11 18.73
CA TYR A 150 3.78 7.69 20.02
C TYR A 150 2.77 6.82 20.79
N ILE A 151 1.86 6.15 20.10
CA ILE A 151 0.97 5.15 20.70
C ILE A 151 1.77 3.98 21.29
N ASP A 152 2.80 3.49 20.57
CA ASP A 152 3.67 2.42 21.05
C ASP A 152 4.42 2.82 22.35
N LYS A 153 4.86 4.08 22.45
CA LYS A 153 5.44 4.65 23.68
C LYS A 153 4.46 4.61 24.84
N ILE A 154 3.23 5.11 24.64
CA ILE A 154 2.18 5.12 25.68
C ILE A 154 1.81 3.69 26.08
N LEU A 155 1.76 2.76 25.13
CA LEU A 155 1.51 1.34 25.42
C LEU A 155 2.61 0.78 26.31
N SER A 156 3.88 1.07 26.01
CA SER A 156 5.02 0.64 26.81
C SER A 156 4.90 1.09 28.27
N GLU A 157 4.63 2.38 28.49
CA GLU A 157 4.45 2.96 29.83
C GLU A 157 3.29 2.29 30.60
N LYS A 158 2.15 2.03 29.92
CA LYS A 158 1.01 1.34 30.55
C LYS A 158 1.31 -0.12 30.89
N LEU A 159 2.05 -0.83 30.04
CA LEU A 159 2.39 -2.24 30.26
C LEU A 159 3.36 -2.39 31.43
N ASP A 160 4.35 -1.51 31.52
CA ASP A 160 5.29 -1.49 32.64
C ASP A 160 4.56 -1.16 33.97
N GLY A 161 3.62 -0.19 33.95
CA GLY A 161 2.78 0.12 35.10
C GLY A 161 1.87 -1.03 35.55
N GLN A 162 1.51 -1.95 34.65
CA GLN A 162 0.74 -3.17 34.96
C GLN A 162 1.62 -4.40 35.19
N GLN A 163 2.95 -4.25 35.18
CA GLN A 163 3.92 -5.33 35.36
C GLN A 163 3.81 -6.45 34.33
N ILE A 164 3.26 -6.17 33.14
CA ILE A 164 3.20 -7.10 32.02
C ILE A 164 4.57 -7.05 31.34
N SER A 165 5.36 -8.12 31.48
CA SER A 165 6.77 -8.11 31.08
C SER A 165 7.13 -9.14 30.00
N LYS A 166 6.39 -10.24 29.90
CA LYS A 166 6.71 -11.38 29.01
C LYS A 166 5.89 -11.33 27.73
N TYR A 167 6.21 -10.38 26.87
CA TYR A 167 5.55 -10.22 25.58
C TYR A 167 6.53 -9.76 24.49
N LYS A 168 6.15 -10.01 23.25
CA LYS A 168 6.74 -9.37 22.07
C LYS A 168 5.64 -8.76 21.20
N ILE A 169 5.85 -7.57 20.69
CA ILE A 169 4.95 -6.95 19.71
C ILE A 169 5.76 -6.65 18.45
N LEU A 170 5.31 -7.16 17.32
CA LEU A 170 5.79 -6.75 16.00
C LEU A 170 4.70 -5.89 15.37
N ARG A 171 5.02 -4.64 15.05
CA ARG A 171 4.10 -3.73 14.36
C ARG A 171 4.62 -3.44 12.96
N TYR A 172 3.74 -3.57 11.98
CA TYR A 172 4.00 -3.10 10.63
C TYR A 172 2.83 -2.25 10.16
N ARG A 173 3.07 -0.94 10.02
CA ARG A 173 2.02 0.06 9.81
C ARG A 173 1.01 -0.04 10.94
N ASP A 174 -0.25 -0.22 10.61
CA ASP A 174 -1.37 -0.40 11.49
C ASP A 174 -1.58 -1.86 11.94
N ASP A 175 -0.90 -2.84 11.34
CA ASP A 175 -0.97 -4.25 11.74
C ASP A 175 -0.08 -4.52 12.98
N TYR A 176 -0.69 -5.02 14.06
CA TYR A 176 -0.03 -5.46 15.29
C TYR A 176 -0.09 -6.99 15.41
N LYS A 177 1.06 -7.62 15.68
CA LYS A 177 1.19 -9.01 16.10
C LYS A 177 1.73 -9.07 17.52
N ILE A 178 0.92 -9.53 18.47
CA ILE A 178 1.23 -9.55 19.90
C ILE A 178 1.46 -11.01 20.31
N PHE A 179 2.67 -11.32 20.78
CA PHE A 179 3.09 -12.64 21.22
C PHE A 179 3.18 -12.67 22.74
N VAL A 180 2.57 -13.68 23.36
CA VAL A 180 2.48 -13.83 24.82
C VAL A 180 2.49 -15.31 25.21
N HIS A 181 2.90 -15.63 26.43
CA HIS A 181 2.75 -16.98 26.99
C HIS A 181 1.35 -17.24 27.55
N ASN A 182 0.65 -16.17 27.96
CA ASN A 182 -0.66 -16.25 28.58
C ASN A 182 -1.69 -15.49 27.73
N PRO A 183 -2.77 -16.14 27.28
CA PRO A 183 -3.81 -15.47 26.48
C PRO A 183 -4.45 -14.29 27.21
N ASN A 184 -4.54 -14.33 28.55
CA ASN A 184 -5.07 -13.22 29.34
C ASN A 184 -4.20 -11.96 29.23
N GLU A 185 -2.88 -12.10 29.13
CA GLU A 185 -1.98 -10.96 28.90
C GLU A 185 -2.18 -10.39 27.50
N GLY A 186 -2.39 -11.25 26.49
CA GLY A 186 -2.69 -10.83 25.12
C GLY A 186 -4.00 -10.03 25.03
N GLU A 187 -5.08 -10.53 25.64
CA GLU A 187 -6.35 -9.80 25.75
C GLU A 187 -6.19 -8.48 26.50
N LYS A 188 -5.37 -8.46 27.56
CA LYS A 188 -5.11 -7.24 28.31
C LYS A 188 -4.34 -6.20 27.49
N ILE A 189 -3.33 -6.62 26.73
CA ILE A 189 -2.59 -5.74 25.82
C ILE A 189 -3.54 -5.17 24.75
N LEU A 190 -4.41 -6.00 24.15
CA LEU A 190 -5.42 -5.55 23.18
C LEU A 190 -6.38 -4.52 23.78
N GLN A 191 -6.86 -4.75 24.99
CA GLN A 191 -7.72 -3.81 25.71
C GLN A 191 -7.01 -2.46 25.88
N LEU A 192 -5.76 -2.47 26.39
CA LEU A 192 -5.00 -1.25 26.62
C LEU A 192 -4.71 -0.52 25.31
N LEU A 193 -4.36 -1.25 24.26
CA LEU A 193 -4.13 -0.69 22.93
C LEU A 193 -5.39 0.01 22.41
N ALA A 194 -6.56 -0.63 22.51
CA ALA A 194 -7.84 -0.03 22.11
C ALA A 194 -8.16 1.26 22.90
N GLU A 195 -7.94 1.25 24.22
CA GLU A 195 -8.13 2.43 25.08
C GLU A 195 -7.17 3.57 24.72
N ILE A 196 -5.91 3.26 24.42
CA ILE A 196 -4.89 4.25 24.04
C ILE A 196 -5.21 4.84 22.66
N MET A 197 -5.70 4.04 21.72
CA MET A 197 -5.99 4.44 20.35
C MET A 197 -7.20 5.39 20.23
N MET A 198 -8.19 5.26 21.11
CA MET A 198 -9.45 5.99 21.00
C MET A 198 -9.29 7.53 20.95
N PRO A 199 -8.48 8.19 21.80
CA PRO A 199 -8.26 9.63 21.71
C PRO A 199 -7.58 10.10 20.42
N PHE A 200 -6.90 9.20 19.69
CA PHE A 200 -6.22 9.49 18.42
C PHE A 200 -7.14 9.34 17.21
N GLY A 201 -8.42 9.01 17.43
CA GLY A 201 -9.42 8.74 16.40
C GLY A 201 -9.43 7.28 15.92
N PHE A 202 -8.47 6.46 16.37
CA PHE A 202 -8.33 5.08 15.95
C PHE A 202 -9.27 4.11 16.66
N LYS A 203 -9.61 3.04 15.95
CA LYS A 203 -10.37 1.90 16.46
C LYS A 203 -9.75 0.61 15.95
N LEU A 204 -9.60 -0.38 16.83
CA LEU A 204 -9.20 -1.72 16.41
C LEU A 204 -10.30 -2.38 15.58
N ASN A 205 -9.88 -3.11 14.55
CA ASN A 205 -10.80 -3.83 13.68
C ASN A 205 -11.17 -5.20 14.28
N SER A 206 -12.33 -5.25 14.94
CA SER A 206 -12.83 -6.46 15.60
C SER A 206 -12.93 -7.69 14.69
N SER A 207 -13.13 -7.51 13.37
CA SER A 207 -13.24 -8.63 12.41
C SER A 207 -11.89 -9.33 12.14
N LYS A 208 -10.79 -8.60 12.34
CA LYS A 208 -9.42 -9.05 12.16
C LYS A 208 -8.71 -9.34 13.49
N THR A 209 -9.20 -8.79 14.60
CA THR A 209 -8.70 -9.10 15.95
C THR A 209 -8.93 -10.57 16.29
N LYS A 210 -7.85 -11.37 16.35
CA LYS A 210 -7.92 -12.83 16.59
C LYS A 210 -6.75 -13.31 17.43
N GLY A 211 -7.05 -14.09 18.47
CA GLY A 211 -6.07 -14.88 19.22
C GLY A 211 -5.96 -16.30 18.69
N SER A 212 -4.76 -16.88 18.69
CA SER A 212 -4.50 -18.27 18.30
C SER A 212 -3.35 -18.85 19.12
N GLN A 213 -3.43 -20.13 19.44
CA GLN A 213 -2.30 -20.93 19.96
C GLN A 213 -1.43 -21.48 18.81
N ASP A 214 -1.96 -21.57 17.59
CA ASP A 214 -1.18 -21.90 16.40
C ASP A 214 -0.49 -20.63 15.88
N VAL A 215 0.68 -20.34 16.46
CA VAL A 215 1.47 -19.14 16.17
C VAL A 215 1.95 -19.13 14.72
N ILE A 216 2.42 -20.28 14.20
CA ILE A 216 3.02 -20.37 12.86
C ILE A 216 1.96 -20.11 11.79
N SER A 217 0.82 -20.83 11.83
CA SER A 217 -0.21 -20.67 10.80
C SER A 217 -0.81 -19.26 10.81
N GLN A 218 -0.93 -18.65 11.99
CA GLN A 218 -1.45 -17.28 12.14
C GLN A 218 -0.42 -16.22 11.71
N SER A 219 0.87 -16.54 11.74
CA SER A 219 1.95 -15.65 11.25
C SER A 219 1.96 -15.52 9.73
N ILE A 220 1.41 -16.51 9.01
CA ILE A 220 1.42 -16.56 7.55
C ILE A 220 0.06 -16.14 7.00
N LYS A 221 0.04 -15.25 6.00
CA LYS A 221 -1.20 -14.83 5.34
C LYS A 221 -1.95 -16.05 4.77
N LYS A 222 -3.24 -16.19 5.09
CA LYS A 222 -4.10 -17.30 4.64
C LYS A 222 -4.05 -17.56 3.13
N ALA A 223 -4.02 -16.50 2.33
CA ALA A 223 -3.93 -16.60 0.87
C ALA A 223 -2.61 -17.27 0.41
N LYS A 224 -1.51 -17.02 1.11
CA LYS A 224 -0.22 -17.66 0.83
C LYS A 224 -0.27 -19.15 1.15
N LEU A 225 -0.77 -19.53 2.34
CA LEU A 225 -0.95 -20.94 2.73
C LEU A 225 -1.85 -21.70 1.75
N ALA A 226 -2.98 -21.09 1.35
CA ALA A 226 -3.89 -21.71 0.40
C ALA A 226 -3.25 -21.97 -0.97
N TRP A 227 -2.41 -21.04 -1.46
CA TRP A 227 -1.67 -21.25 -2.69
C TRP A 227 -0.60 -22.34 -2.56
N LEU A 228 0.11 -22.40 -1.42
CA LEU A 228 1.11 -23.44 -1.14
C LEU A 228 0.49 -24.85 -1.10
N ALA A 229 -0.77 -24.97 -0.70
CA ALA A 229 -1.49 -26.23 -0.69
C ALA A 229 -1.84 -26.76 -2.10
N ILE A 230 -1.78 -25.91 -3.14
CA ILE A 230 -2.07 -26.32 -4.52
C ILE A 230 -0.84 -27.04 -5.10
N PRO A 231 -0.99 -28.28 -5.61
CA PRO A 231 0.13 -29.02 -6.21
C PRO A 231 0.75 -28.26 -7.40
N GLN A 232 1.98 -27.81 -7.22
CA GLN A 232 2.75 -27.07 -8.24
C GLN A 232 3.40 -28.06 -9.21
N ASN A 233 2.61 -28.66 -10.10
CA ASN A 233 3.15 -29.56 -11.11
C ASN A 233 3.53 -28.78 -12.39
N ASN A 234 4.81 -28.83 -12.77
CA ASN A 234 5.33 -28.14 -13.95
C ASN A 234 4.76 -28.65 -15.28
N ARG A 235 4.07 -29.80 -15.30
CA ARG A 235 3.44 -30.40 -16.49
C ARG A 235 2.02 -29.90 -16.77
N VAL A 236 1.51 -28.94 -15.98
CA VAL A 236 0.15 -28.41 -16.14
C VAL A 236 0.08 -27.44 -17.32
N SER A 237 -0.93 -27.58 -18.18
CA SER A 237 -1.18 -26.68 -19.32
C SER A 237 -1.45 -25.25 -18.85
N LEU A 238 -1.13 -24.25 -19.69
CA LEU A 238 -1.36 -22.82 -19.37
C LEU A 238 -2.80 -22.55 -18.95
N GLN A 239 -3.77 -23.14 -19.66
CA GLN A 239 -5.19 -22.98 -19.35
C GLN A 239 -5.53 -23.50 -17.95
N LYS A 240 -5.02 -24.68 -17.57
CA LYS A 240 -5.24 -25.21 -16.22
C LYS A 240 -4.52 -24.38 -15.16
N GLN A 241 -3.33 -23.85 -15.45
CA GLN A 241 -2.63 -22.94 -14.54
C GLN A 241 -3.45 -21.67 -14.30
N ILE A 242 -3.89 -20.98 -15.35
CA ILE A 242 -4.66 -19.74 -15.17
C ILE A 242 -6.03 -19.99 -14.53
N LEU A 243 -6.65 -21.16 -14.71
CA LEU A 243 -7.87 -21.55 -13.98
C LEU A 243 -7.63 -21.73 -12.48
N LEU A 244 -6.48 -22.31 -12.08
CA LEU A 244 -6.09 -22.39 -10.67
C LEU A 244 -5.87 -20.99 -10.08
N ILE A 245 -5.20 -20.11 -10.83
CA ILE A 245 -5.01 -18.71 -10.44
C ILE A 245 -6.36 -18.00 -10.30
N ARG A 246 -7.28 -18.22 -11.23
CA ARG A 246 -8.64 -17.67 -11.17
C ARG A 246 -9.36 -18.15 -9.92
N GLN A 247 -9.33 -19.44 -9.60
CA GLN A 247 -9.94 -19.96 -8.37
C GLN A 247 -9.32 -19.31 -7.13
N HIS A 248 -8.00 -19.14 -7.12
CA HIS A 248 -7.31 -18.41 -6.04
C HIS A 248 -7.78 -16.96 -5.92
N SER A 249 -7.98 -16.28 -7.06
CA SER A 249 -8.47 -14.89 -7.09
C SER A 249 -9.89 -14.73 -6.54
N ILE A 250 -10.73 -15.75 -6.69
CA ILE A 250 -12.09 -15.78 -6.13
C ILE A 250 -12.03 -15.95 -4.62
N ASN A 251 -11.19 -16.88 -4.15
CA ASN A 251 -11.09 -17.19 -2.73
C ASN A 251 -10.36 -16.08 -1.94
N PHE A 252 -9.39 -15.41 -2.57
CA PHE A 252 -8.54 -14.40 -1.95
C PHE A 252 -8.39 -13.15 -2.85
N PRO A 253 -9.47 -12.38 -3.02
CA PRO A 253 -9.48 -11.24 -3.92
C PRO A 253 -8.47 -10.16 -3.50
N ASN A 254 -7.83 -9.53 -4.48
CA ASN A 254 -6.81 -8.47 -4.29
C ASN A 254 -5.63 -8.87 -3.36
N SER A 255 -5.40 -10.18 -3.16
CA SER A 255 -4.32 -10.65 -2.29
C SER A 255 -2.95 -10.42 -2.92
N GLY A 256 -1.93 -10.20 -2.09
CA GLY A 256 -0.53 -10.11 -2.56
C GLY A 256 -0.07 -11.39 -3.25
N SER A 257 -0.50 -12.56 -2.76
CA SER A 257 -0.22 -13.85 -3.39
C SER A 257 -0.76 -13.95 -4.82
N LEU A 258 -1.91 -13.35 -5.11
CA LEU A 258 -2.46 -13.34 -6.47
C LEU A 258 -1.53 -12.58 -7.42
N ASN A 259 -1.03 -11.41 -6.99
CA ASN A 259 -0.07 -10.63 -7.77
C ASN A 259 1.22 -11.41 -8.03
N THR A 260 1.81 -12.01 -6.98
CA THR A 260 3.03 -12.82 -7.12
C THR A 260 2.86 -13.98 -8.10
N VAL A 261 1.71 -14.66 -8.06
CA VAL A 261 1.44 -15.82 -8.91
C VAL A 261 1.15 -15.40 -10.35
N LEU A 262 0.46 -14.27 -10.56
CA LEU A 262 0.24 -13.70 -11.89
C LEU A 262 1.56 -13.23 -12.51
N ASN A 263 2.45 -12.55 -11.78
CA ASN A 263 3.78 -12.18 -12.28
C ASN A 263 4.57 -13.43 -12.71
N LYS A 264 4.55 -14.50 -11.90
CA LYS A 264 5.17 -15.79 -12.31
C LYS A 264 4.57 -16.37 -13.59
N PHE A 265 3.27 -16.21 -13.80
CA PHE A 265 2.60 -16.65 -15.01
C PHE A 265 2.98 -15.77 -16.21
N ASP A 266 3.07 -14.46 -16.02
CA ASP A 266 3.50 -13.48 -17.03
C ASP A 266 4.94 -13.75 -17.50
N ASN A 267 5.88 -13.88 -16.55
CA ASN A 267 7.29 -14.19 -16.85
C ASN A 267 7.45 -15.55 -17.56
N LYS A 268 6.51 -16.48 -17.34
CA LYS A 268 6.47 -17.76 -18.06
C LYS A 268 5.97 -17.57 -19.49
N LEU A 269 4.92 -16.76 -19.69
CA LEU A 269 4.36 -16.49 -21.02
C LEU A 269 5.36 -15.77 -21.93
N GLU A 270 6.11 -14.81 -21.40
CA GLU A 270 7.09 -14.04 -22.16
C GLU A 270 8.17 -14.93 -22.80
N LYS A 271 8.54 -16.02 -22.12
CA LYS A 271 9.53 -17.00 -22.60
C LYS A 271 8.98 -17.99 -23.62
N MET A 272 7.68 -17.93 -23.95
CA MET A 272 7.03 -18.89 -24.85
C MET A 272 6.85 -18.34 -26.26
N ASN A 273 7.32 -19.10 -27.25
CA ASN A 273 7.19 -18.75 -28.67
C ASN A 273 5.79 -19.04 -29.24
N LYS A 274 5.10 -20.06 -28.72
CA LYS A 274 3.77 -20.47 -29.20
C LYS A 274 2.84 -20.68 -28.02
N ILE A 275 1.66 -20.06 -28.09
CA ILE A 275 0.62 -20.15 -27.08
C ILE A 275 -0.65 -20.66 -27.76
N GLN A 276 -1.26 -21.70 -27.19
CA GLN A 276 -2.55 -22.22 -27.65
C GLN A 276 -3.68 -21.61 -26.84
N SER A 277 -4.88 -21.58 -27.42
CA SER A 277 -6.11 -21.13 -26.74
C SER A 277 -6.03 -19.69 -26.21
N ILE A 278 -5.39 -18.80 -26.97
CA ILE A 278 -5.12 -17.42 -26.57
C ILE A 278 -6.40 -16.69 -26.18
N GLU A 279 -7.47 -16.82 -26.96
CA GLU A 279 -8.76 -16.15 -26.69
C GLU A 279 -9.37 -16.59 -25.36
N GLN A 280 -9.29 -17.88 -25.03
CA GLN A 280 -9.76 -18.42 -23.75
C GLN A 280 -8.88 -17.93 -22.60
N LEU A 281 -7.56 -17.89 -22.77
CA LEU A 281 -6.64 -17.35 -21.77
C LEU A 281 -6.94 -15.87 -21.51
N THR A 282 -7.10 -15.06 -22.55
CA THR A 282 -7.45 -13.63 -22.45
C THR A 282 -8.78 -13.44 -21.73
N SER A 283 -9.79 -14.28 -22.02
CA SER A 283 -11.08 -14.24 -21.33
C SER A 283 -10.96 -14.50 -19.83
N ILE A 284 -10.16 -15.51 -19.43
CA ILE A 284 -9.93 -15.84 -18.02
C ILE A 284 -9.17 -14.71 -17.32
N VAL A 285 -8.11 -14.17 -17.93
CA VAL A 285 -7.30 -13.09 -17.35
C VAL A 285 -8.13 -11.81 -17.21
N THR A 286 -8.97 -11.49 -18.19
CA THR A 286 -9.90 -10.36 -18.13
C THR A 286 -10.91 -10.53 -16.99
N ASP A 287 -11.38 -11.77 -16.75
CA ASP A 287 -12.26 -12.06 -15.62
C ASP A 287 -11.57 -11.86 -14.26
N ILE A 288 -10.29 -12.24 -14.15
CA ILE A 288 -9.49 -11.98 -12.96
C ILE A 288 -9.36 -10.47 -12.73
N ALA A 289 -8.97 -9.71 -13.76
CA ALA A 289 -8.82 -8.25 -13.69
C ALA A 289 -10.12 -7.56 -13.25
N TYR A 290 -11.27 -8.02 -13.79
CA TYR A 290 -12.58 -7.45 -13.49
C TYR A 290 -12.95 -7.52 -12.00
N HIS A 291 -12.58 -8.61 -11.33
CA HIS A 291 -12.91 -8.81 -9.91
C HIS A 291 -11.78 -8.38 -8.96
N ASN A 292 -10.60 -8.04 -9.49
CA ASN A 292 -9.41 -7.78 -8.70
C ASN A 292 -8.66 -6.52 -9.19
N PRO A 293 -9.13 -5.31 -8.82
CA PRO A 293 -8.51 -4.06 -9.25
C PRO A 293 -7.00 -3.96 -8.98
N LYS A 294 -6.52 -4.59 -7.89
CA LYS A 294 -5.10 -4.55 -7.51
C LYS A 294 -4.17 -5.21 -8.53
N VAL A 295 -4.65 -6.20 -9.28
CA VAL A 295 -3.82 -6.98 -10.23
C VAL A 295 -4.09 -6.60 -11.68
N ILE A 296 -4.84 -5.52 -11.93
CA ILE A 296 -5.05 -4.98 -13.27
C ILE A 296 -3.73 -4.76 -14.02
N PRO A 297 -2.66 -4.17 -13.44
CA PRO A 297 -1.41 -3.96 -14.16
C PRO A 297 -0.84 -5.24 -14.77
N VAL A 298 -0.70 -6.30 -13.96
CA VAL A 298 -0.20 -7.60 -14.43
C VAL A 298 -1.17 -8.29 -15.37
N CYS A 299 -2.48 -8.18 -15.15
CA CYS A 299 -3.46 -8.70 -16.10
C CYS A 299 -3.37 -8.00 -17.47
N CYS A 300 -3.19 -6.68 -17.50
CA CYS A 300 -2.99 -5.93 -18.74
C CYS A 300 -1.70 -6.34 -19.44
N ALA A 301 -0.61 -6.58 -18.70
CA ALA A 301 0.63 -7.08 -19.29
C ALA A 301 0.45 -8.46 -19.92
N ILE A 302 -0.14 -9.42 -19.19
CA ILE A 302 -0.48 -10.74 -19.71
C ILE A 302 -1.35 -10.64 -20.97
N ILE A 303 -2.40 -9.82 -20.94
CA ILE A 303 -3.32 -9.64 -22.07
C ILE A 303 -2.57 -9.02 -23.27
N SER A 304 -1.70 -8.03 -23.07
CA SER A 304 -0.91 -7.43 -24.15
C SER A 304 -0.05 -8.48 -24.87
N LYS A 305 0.64 -9.35 -24.12
CA LYS A 305 1.46 -10.45 -24.65
C LYS A 305 0.60 -11.49 -25.38
N LEU A 306 -0.59 -11.79 -24.88
CA LEU A 306 -1.54 -12.70 -25.53
C LEU A 306 -2.06 -12.11 -26.84
N LEU A 307 -2.46 -10.84 -26.86
CA LEU A 307 -2.95 -10.14 -28.05
C LEU A 307 -1.87 -10.01 -29.14
N ASP A 308 -0.60 -9.83 -28.76
CA ASP A 308 0.54 -9.81 -29.69
C ASP A 308 0.70 -11.13 -30.47
N LYS A 309 0.27 -12.26 -29.90
CA LYS A 309 0.34 -13.58 -30.56
C LYS A 309 -0.88 -13.93 -31.42
N LEU A 310 -1.85 -13.01 -31.57
CA LEU A 310 -3.02 -13.19 -32.43
C LEU A 310 -2.87 -12.43 -33.74
N ASP A 311 -3.17 -13.10 -34.86
CA ASP A 311 -3.22 -12.45 -36.19
C ASP A 311 -4.31 -11.37 -36.26
N ASN A 312 -5.46 -11.58 -35.59
CA ASN A 312 -6.56 -10.62 -35.48
C ASN A 312 -6.89 -10.34 -34.02
N ASN A 313 -6.17 -9.38 -33.43
CA ASN A 313 -6.32 -9.01 -32.02
C ASN A 313 -7.43 -7.97 -31.76
N LYS A 314 -7.89 -7.22 -32.77
CA LYS A 314 -8.82 -6.08 -32.61
C LYS A 314 -10.17 -6.50 -32.03
N SER A 315 -10.72 -7.63 -32.47
CA SER A 315 -12.02 -8.12 -31.98
C SER A 315 -11.97 -8.45 -30.48
N ILE A 316 -10.93 -9.15 -30.05
CA ILE A 316 -10.71 -9.52 -28.65
C ILE A 316 -10.38 -8.30 -27.80
N ALA A 317 -9.51 -7.40 -28.27
CA ALA A 317 -9.15 -6.17 -27.58
C ALA A 317 -10.39 -5.29 -27.29
N LYS A 318 -11.31 -5.14 -28.26
CA LYS A 318 -12.59 -4.43 -28.08
C LYS A 318 -13.48 -5.09 -27.03
N LEU A 319 -13.51 -6.42 -26.95
CA LEU A 319 -14.26 -7.14 -25.90
C LEU A 319 -13.65 -6.92 -24.51
N VAL A 320 -12.31 -6.95 -24.39
CA VAL A 320 -11.59 -6.68 -23.14
C VAL A 320 -11.87 -5.26 -22.66
N HIS A 321 -11.66 -4.26 -23.53
CA HIS A 321 -11.94 -2.85 -23.23
C HIS A 321 -13.38 -2.68 -22.76
N LYS A 322 -14.37 -3.17 -23.53
CA LYS A 322 -15.79 -3.06 -23.19
C LYS A 322 -16.12 -3.72 -21.85
N LYS A 323 -15.52 -4.86 -21.51
CA LYS A 323 -15.77 -5.55 -20.23
C LYS A 323 -15.17 -4.79 -19.05
N LEU A 324 -13.93 -4.32 -19.17
CA LEU A 324 -13.20 -3.67 -18.07
C LEU A 324 -13.64 -2.21 -17.86
N SER A 325 -14.01 -1.48 -18.90
CA SER A 325 -14.53 -0.10 -18.76
C SER A 325 -15.88 -0.04 -18.05
N ARG A 326 -16.64 -1.15 -18.01
CA ARG A 326 -17.92 -1.28 -17.26
C ARG A 326 -17.73 -1.44 -15.74
N MET A 327 -16.50 -1.65 -15.27
CA MET A 327 -16.26 -1.78 -13.84
C MET A 327 -16.63 -0.47 -13.11
N PRO A 328 -17.22 -0.54 -11.91
CA PRO A 328 -17.40 0.65 -11.09
C PRO A 328 -16.04 1.20 -10.69
N ASN A 329 -15.91 2.54 -10.67
CA ASN A 329 -14.65 3.23 -10.35
C ASN A 329 -13.47 2.79 -11.23
N SER A 330 -13.70 2.57 -12.52
CA SER A 330 -12.72 2.05 -13.49
C SER A 330 -11.61 3.02 -13.89
N GLY A 331 -11.45 4.18 -13.21
CA GLY A 331 -10.44 5.18 -13.59
C GLY A 331 -9.01 4.62 -13.70
N PHE A 332 -8.56 3.92 -12.66
CA PHE A 332 -7.26 3.24 -12.68
C PHE A 332 -7.20 2.12 -13.74
N THR A 333 -8.29 1.40 -13.94
CA THR A 333 -8.41 0.38 -15.00
C THR A 333 -8.23 0.99 -16.38
N GLN A 334 -8.85 2.14 -16.63
CA GLN A 334 -8.83 2.82 -17.92
C GLN A 334 -7.43 3.34 -18.26
N ILE A 335 -6.66 3.81 -17.27
CA ILE A 335 -5.24 4.18 -17.47
C ILE A 335 -4.43 2.97 -17.96
N TRP A 336 -4.61 1.80 -17.34
CA TRP A 336 -3.92 0.58 -17.78
C TRP A 336 -4.42 0.04 -19.12
N LEU A 337 -5.72 0.20 -19.41
CA LEU A 337 -6.27 -0.10 -20.73
C LEU A 337 -5.67 0.81 -21.80
N GLN A 338 -5.52 2.11 -21.51
CA GLN A 338 -4.86 3.06 -22.42
C GLN A 338 -3.41 2.66 -22.68
N ARG A 339 -2.65 2.30 -21.64
CA ARG A 339 -1.28 1.78 -21.79
C ARG A 339 -1.23 0.50 -22.64
N MET A 340 -2.13 -0.45 -22.39
CA MET A 340 -2.20 -1.73 -23.09
C MET A 340 -2.63 -1.59 -24.57
N LEU A 341 -3.45 -0.58 -24.87
CA LEU A 341 -4.04 -0.37 -26.20
C LEU A 341 -3.37 0.77 -26.97
N LYS A 342 -2.16 1.18 -26.55
CA LYS A 342 -1.41 2.31 -27.10
C LYS A 342 -1.38 2.37 -28.63
N ALA A 343 -1.18 1.24 -29.31
CA ALA A 343 -1.07 1.16 -30.76
C ALA A 343 -2.33 1.58 -31.54
N ASN A 344 -3.51 1.55 -30.90
CA ASN A 344 -4.79 1.81 -31.58
C ASN A 344 -5.73 2.64 -30.69
N LEU A 345 -5.24 3.68 -30.01
CA LEU A 345 -6.05 4.45 -29.05
C LEU A 345 -7.33 5.05 -29.65
N ASP A 346 -7.29 5.49 -30.90
CA ASP A 346 -8.45 6.07 -31.60
C ASP A 346 -9.63 5.09 -31.77
N ASP A 347 -9.41 3.78 -31.59
CA ASP A 347 -10.45 2.75 -31.62
C ASP A 347 -11.24 2.62 -30.29
N TYR A 348 -10.88 3.37 -29.24
CA TYR A 348 -11.40 3.20 -27.87
C TYR A 348 -11.74 4.51 -27.16
N ASP A 349 -12.87 4.49 -26.44
CA ASP A 349 -13.31 5.62 -25.61
C ASP A 349 -12.89 5.45 -24.14
N PHE A 350 -12.26 6.48 -23.57
CA PHE A 350 -11.90 6.55 -22.16
C PHE A 350 -12.66 7.69 -21.47
N SER A 351 -13.36 7.37 -20.37
CA SER A 351 -14.09 8.35 -19.56
C SER A 351 -13.26 8.96 -18.43
N GLU A 352 -12.15 8.32 -18.05
CA GLU A 352 -11.23 8.82 -17.03
C GLU A 352 -10.49 10.06 -17.54
N LYS A 353 -10.56 11.16 -16.78
CA LYS A 353 -9.95 12.44 -17.16
C LYS A 353 -8.45 12.32 -17.35
N MET A 354 -7.77 11.51 -16.51
CA MET A 354 -6.33 11.26 -16.64
C MET A 354 -5.93 10.55 -17.93
N CYS A 355 -6.87 9.92 -18.65
CA CYS A 355 -6.60 9.33 -19.96
C CYS A 355 -6.62 10.38 -21.08
N ASN A 356 -6.97 11.63 -20.83
CA ASN A 356 -6.86 12.66 -21.86
C ASN A 356 -5.39 13.01 -22.08
N LEU A 357 -4.86 12.74 -23.28
CA LEU A 357 -3.44 12.95 -23.60
C LEU A 357 -3.07 14.43 -23.84
N GLN A 358 -4.02 15.35 -23.65
CA GLN A 358 -3.82 16.81 -23.72
C GLN A 358 -3.42 17.39 -22.36
N GLU A 359 -3.14 18.69 -22.30
CA GLU A 359 -2.88 19.39 -21.04
C GLU A 359 -4.10 19.29 -20.10
N ILE A 360 -3.98 18.48 -19.05
CA ILE A 360 -4.97 18.36 -17.99
C ILE A 360 -4.46 19.13 -16.77
N SER A 361 -5.34 19.93 -16.15
CA SER A 361 -5.13 20.37 -14.78
C SER A 361 -5.77 19.37 -13.80
N LEU A 362 -4.94 18.67 -13.01
CA LEU A 362 -5.42 17.73 -11.98
C LEU A 362 -5.70 18.40 -10.64
N TRP A 363 -5.06 19.55 -10.36
CA TRP A 363 -5.13 20.22 -9.07
C TRP A 363 -5.71 21.62 -9.19
N ASN A 364 -6.46 22.03 -8.18
CA ASN A 364 -6.87 23.43 -8.05
C ASN A 364 -5.66 24.25 -7.56
N ASN A 365 -5.23 25.21 -8.39
CA ASN A 365 -4.13 26.14 -8.10
C ASN A 365 -4.61 27.55 -7.73
N ASP A 366 -5.92 27.82 -7.64
CA ASP A 366 -6.51 29.17 -7.49
C ASP A 366 -6.10 29.87 -6.17
N TRP A 367 -5.70 29.09 -5.18
CA TRP A 367 -5.25 29.56 -3.87
C TRP A 367 -3.78 30.01 -3.87
N VAL A 368 -3.01 29.69 -4.91
CA VAL A 368 -1.59 30.06 -5.04
C VAL A 368 -1.49 31.50 -5.54
N LYS A 369 -1.05 32.41 -4.65
CA LYS A 369 -0.98 33.85 -4.96
C LYS A 369 0.31 34.29 -5.66
N GLU A 370 1.39 33.52 -5.53
CA GLU A 370 2.70 33.89 -6.06
C GLU A 370 2.82 33.46 -7.53
N SER A 371 3.13 34.42 -8.40
CA SER A 371 3.04 34.24 -9.85
C SER A 371 4.07 33.27 -10.40
N ASN A 372 5.29 33.23 -9.84
CA ASN A 372 6.33 32.32 -10.33
C ASN A 372 5.96 30.86 -10.02
N MET A 373 5.45 30.58 -8.82
CA MET A 373 4.99 29.26 -8.41
C MET A 373 3.77 28.81 -9.21
N LEU A 374 2.81 29.71 -9.45
CA LEU A 374 1.67 29.41 -10.31
C LEU A 374 2.13 29.06 -11.74
N ASN A 375 3.10 29.81 -12.26
CA ASN A 375 3.70 29.54 -13.58
C ASN A 375 4.39 28.17 -13.62
N ILE A 376 5.13 27.79 -12.57
CA ILE A 376 5.74 26.45 -12.48
C ILE A 376 4.68 25.36 -12.45
N LEU A 377 3.65 25.49 -11.60
CA LEU A 377 2.59 24.48 -11.45
C LEU A 377 1.81 24.28 -12.75
N ASN A 378 1.49 25.36 -13.47
CA ASN A 378 0.71 25.29 -14.70
C ASN A 378 1.54 24.79 -15.90
N ASN A 379 2.85 25.06 -15.93
CA ASN A 379 3.72 24.63 -17.03
C ASN A 379 4.38 23.25 -16.79
N THR A 380 4.23 22.68 -15.60
CA THR A 380 4.74 21.34 -15.31
C THR A 380 3.81 20.30 -15.96
N LEU A 381 4.31 19.65 -17.00
CA LEU A 381 3.57 18.59 -17.70
C LEU A 381 3.31 17.41 -16.75
N ILE A 382 2.03 17.04 -16.62
CA ILE A 382 1.60 15.85 -15.88
C ILE A 382 1.82 14.58 -16.71
N PHE A 383 1.74 14.71 -18.03
CA PHE A 383 1.90 13.63 -18.98
C PHE A 383 2.99 13.97 -19.99
N HIS A 384 3.96 13.07 -20.15
CA HIS A 384 5.05 13.22 -21.12
C HIS A 384 4.76 12.37 -22.35
N LYS A 385 4.21 13.00 -23.39
CA LYS A 385 3.84 12.30 -24.63
C LYS A 385 5.02 11.61 -25.30
N ASP A 386 6.18 12.28 -25.39
CA ASP A 386 7.37 11.70 -26.01
C ASP A 386 7.80 10.39 -25.33
N LYS A 387 7.81 10.37 -23.99
CA LYS A 387 8.10 9.15 -23.22
C LYS A 387 7.05 8.06 -23.44
N PHE A 388 5.78 8.43 -23.54
CA PHE A 388 4.72 7.47 -23.83
C PHE A 388 4.89 6.86 -25.22
N ASP A 389 5.19 7.68 -26.23
CA ASP A 389 5.37 7.27 -27.62
C ASP A 389 6.57 6.31 -27.79
N GLU A 390 7.61 6.45 -26.96
CA GLU A 390 8.77 5.54 -26.88
C GLU A 390 8.45 4.15 -26.27
N LEU A 391 7.33 3.99 -25.56
CA LEU A 391 6.97 2.71 -24.95
C LEU A 391 6.58 1.65 -26.00
N ASN A 392 6.98 0.40 -25.76
CA ASN A 392 6.57 -0.74 -26.56
C ASN A 392 5.05 -0.99 -26.50
N ASP A 393 4.47 -1.51 -27.59
CA ASP A 393 3.05 -1.86 -27.63
C ASP A 393 2.71 -2.99 -26.65
N VAL A 394 3.64 -3.93 -26.46
CA VAL A 394 3.56 -4.99 -25.45
C VAL A 394 4.15 -4.48 -24.14
N ILE A 395 3.39 -4.62 -23.05
CA ILE A 395 3.83 -4.24 -21.71
C ILE A 395 4.83 -5.29 -21.23
N GLN A 396 6.07 -4.86 -21.01
CA GLN A 396 7.13 -5.72 -20.51
C GLN A 396 6.99 -5.96 -19.00
N ASN A 397 7.57 -7.05 -18.49
CA ASN A 397 7.44 -7.38 -17.07
C ASN A 397 8.07 -6.31 -16.18
N GLU A 398 9.16 -5.66 -16.61
CA GLU A 398 9.88 -4.65 -15.85
C GLU A 398 9.04 -3.38 -15.61
N GLU A 399 8.00 -3.14 -16.42
CA GLU A 399 7.08 -2.02 -16.24
C GLU A 399 6.14 -2.21 -15.02
N ILE A 400 5.95 -3.45 -14.56
CA ILE A 400 4.93 -3.81 -13.58
C ILE A 400 5.45 -4.64 -12.41
N ASP A 401 6.45 -5.48 -12.62
CA ASP A 401 6.96 -6.40 -11.62
C ASP A 401 8.04 -5.69 -10.80
N ILE A 402 7.64 -5.38 -9.57
CA ILE A 402 8.45 -4.69 -8.58
C ILE A 402 9.72 -5.48 -8.22
N PHE A 403 9.79 -6.77 -8.57
CA PHE A 403 10.94 -7.63 -8.29
C PHE A 403 11.76 -8.03 -9.53
N ASP A 404 11.45 -7.48 -10.70
CA ASP A 404 12.15 -7.79 -11.95
C ASP A 404 13.39 -6.89 -12.10
N TYR A 405 14.58 -7.48 -11.99
CA TYR A 405 15.88 -6.80 -12.01
C TYR A 405 16.99 -7.64 -12.65
#